data_AF-A0A5D0XU45-F1
#
_entry.id   AF-A0A5D0XU45-F1
#
_cell.length_a   1.000
_cell.length_b   1.000
_cell.length_c   1.000
_cell.angle_alpha   90.00
_cell.angle_beta   90.00
_cell.angle_gamma   90.00
#
_symmetry.space_group_name_H-M   'P 1'
#
loop_
_entity.id
_entity.type
_entity.pdbx_description
1 polymer ?
#
loop_
_entity_poly.entity_id
_entity_poly.type
_entity_poly.pdbx_seq_one_letter_code
_entity_poly.pdbx_strand_id
1 'polypeptide(L)'
;MSTRLTPSEDFPQDLSALELPEVEVLNSKIHRELDYEYVHDGEPSMETEIRQEELAEELNRREHQPQSTSVLSDVVRPLLRSS
;
A
#
# COMPACT_ATOMS: atom_id res chain seq x y z
N MET A 1 -1.94 7.83 -17.46
CA MET A 1 -1.64 7.40 -16.07
C MET A 1 -0.20 7.78 -15.79
N SER A 2 0.02 8.71 -14.85
CA SER A 2 1.38 9.07 -14.42
C SER A 2 2.01 7.88 -13.68
N THR A 3 3.29 7.63 -13.91
CA THR A 3 4.07 6.59 -13.21
C THR A 3 4.60 7.06 -11.87
N ARG A 4 4.51 8.37 -11.58
CA ARG A 4 4.92 9.05 -10.35
C ARG A 4 3.73 9.70 -9.67
N LEU A 5 3.90 10.09 -8.41
CA LEU A 5 2.94 10.88 -7.66
C LEU A 5 3.65 12.10 -7.08
N THR A 6 3.50 13.23 -7.76
CA THR A 6 4.16 14.49 -7.39
C THR A 6 3.63 15.04 -6.06
N PRO A 7 4.37 15.90 -5.37
CA PRO A 7 3.94 16.51 -4.11
C PRO A 7 2.60 17.23 -4.20
N SER A 8 2.31 17.82 -5.36
CA SER A 8 1.10 18.60 -5.61
C SER A 8 -0.14 17.77 -5.97
N GLU A 9 0.03 16.47 -6.26
CA GLU A 9 -1.09 15.58 -6.55
C GLU A 9 -1.81 15.16 -5.27
N ASP A 10 -3.12 14.91 -5.40
CA ASP A 10 -3.97 14.44 -4.30
C ASP A 10 -3.43 13.11 -3.73
N PHE A 11 -3.41 13.03 -2.40
CA PHE A 11 -3.00 11.86 -1.65
C PHE A 11 -4.14 11.40 -0.72
N PRO A 12 -4.39 10.09 -0.58
CA PRO A 12 -5.44 9.58 0.32
C PRO A 12 -5.16 9.97 1.77
N GLN A 13 -6.17 10.52 2.45
CA GLN A 13 -6.06 10.89 3.88
C GLN A 13 -6.08 9.69 4.82
N ASP A 14 -6.59 8.54 4.34
CA ASP A 14 -6.68 7.30 5.12
C ASP A 14 -6.25 6.12 4.24
N LEU A 15 -5.03 5.64 4.47
CA LEU A 15 -4.47 4.48 3.78
C LEU A 15 -5.09 3.15 4.24
N SER A 16 -5.71 3.12 5.43
CA SER A 16 -6.34 1.90 5.96
C SER A 16 -7.62 1.52 5.22
N ALA A 17 -8.25 2.48 4.54
CA ALA A 17 -9.42 2.28 3.70
C ALA A 17 -9.09 1.66 2.32
N LEU A 18 -7.82 1.56 1.95
CA LEU A 18 -7.36 1.04 0.66
C LEU A 18 -7.02 -0.45 0.74
N GLU A 19 -7.27 -1.18 -0.35
CA GLU A 19 -6.80 -2.56 -0.47
C GLU A 19 -5.27 -2.61 -0.60
N LEU A 20 -4.65 -3.74 -0.22
CA LEU A 20 -3.19 -3.87 -0.22
C LEU A 20 -2.55 -3.53 -1.58
N PRO A 21 -3.08 -4.01 -2.73
CA PRO A 21 -2.51 -3.65 -4.02
C PRO A 21 -2.55 -2.15 -4.32
N GLU A 22 -3.52 -1.41 -3.80
CA GLU A 22 -3.64 0.03 -4.02
C GLU A 22 -2.54 0.78 -3.24
N VAL A 23 -2.31 0.38 -1.97
CA VAL A 23 -1.22 0.91 -1.14
C VAL A 23 0.14 0.59 -1.76
N GLU A 24 0.35 -0.62 -2.28
CA GLU A 24 1.60 -1.00 -2.96
C GLU A 24 1.84 -0.18 -4.24
N VAL A 25 0.78 0.12 -5.00
CA VAL A 25 0.88 0.99 -6.18
C VAL A 25 1.25 2.41 -5.78
N LEU A 26 0.65 2.97 -4.72
CA LEU A 26 1.02 4.29 -4.20
C LEU A 26 2.48 4.31 -3.74
N ASN A 27 2.91 3.29 -3.01
CA ASN A 27 4.30 3.14 -2.57
C ASN A 27 5.27 3.09 -3.76
N SER A 28 4.92 2.36 -4.81
CA SER A 28 5.72 2.29 -6.03
C SER A 28 5.80 3.64 -6.77
N LYS A 29 4.74 4.45 -6.74
CA LYS A 29 4.73 5.79 -7.35
C LYS A 29 5.55 6.79 -6.55
N ILE A 30 5.46 6.77 -5.22
CA ILE A 30 6.23 7.64 -4.34
C ILE A 30 7.73 7.36 -4.44
N HIS A 31 8.15 6.11 -4.48
CA HIS A 31 9.58 5.77 -4.70
C HIS A 31 10.11 6.33 -6.01
N ARG A 32 9.32 6.29 -7.10
CA ARG A 32 9.73 6.89 -8.37
C ARG A 32 9.76 8.41 -8.35
N GLU A 33 8.97 9.05 -7.47
CA GLU A 33 9.07 10.49 -7.26
C GLU A 33 10.31 10.85 -6.44
N LEU A 34 10.61 10.11 -5.37
CA LEU A 34 11.85 10.26 -4.60
C LEU A 34 13.09 10.12 -5.50
N ASP A 35 13.12 9.07 -6.33
CA ASP A 35 14.21 8.87 -7.30
C ASP A 35 14.34 10.05 -8.26
N TYR A 36 13.21 10.61 -8.71
CA TYR A 36 13.19 11.75 -9.60
C TYR A 36 13.71 13.02 -8.92
N GLU A 37 13.17 13.38 -7.75
CA GLU A 37 13.54 14.57 -6.99
C GLU A 37 15.01 14.51 -6.56
N TYR A 38 15.49 13.34 -6.14
CA TYR A 38 16.92 13.17 -5.79
C TYR A 38 17.85 13.41 -7.00
N VAL A 39 17.46 12.95 -8.18
CA VAL A 39 18.25 13.13 -9.41
C VAL A 39 18.16 14.56 -9.96
N HIS A 40 16.98 15.18 -9.88
CA HIS A 40 16.70 16.46 -10.54
C HIS A 40 16.90 17.68 -9.63
N ASP A 41 16.47 17.57 -8.38
CA ASP A 41 16.42 18.67 -7.42
C ASP A 41 17.51 18.52 -6.33
N GLY A 42 18.10 17.32 -6.21
CA GLY A 42 19.21 17.01 -5.30
C GLY A 42 18.76 16.60 -3.89
N GLU A 43 17.49 16.85 -3.56
CA GLU A 43 16.82 16.43 -2.34
C GLU A 43 15.32 16.21 -2.61
N PRO A 44 14.66 15.27 -1.93
CA PRO A 44 13.23 15.07 -2.05
C PRO A 44 12.44 16.22 -1.41
N SER A 45 11.21 16.42 -1.87
CA SER A 45 10.30 17.33 -1.19
C SER A 45 9.87 16.75 0.15
N MET A 46 9.69 17.61 1.15
CA MET A 46 9.17 17.21 2.48
C MET A 46 7.85 16.44 2.38
N GLU A 47 6.97 16.83 1.46
CA GLU A 47 5.69 16.16 1.24
C GLU A 47 5.87 14.73 0.71
N THR A 48 6.84 14.53 -0.18
CA THR A 48 7.18 13.20 -0.72
C THR A 48 7.72 12.29 0.39
N GLU A 49 8.57 12.82 1.27
CA GLU A 49 9.11 12.10 2.43
C GLU A 49 8.00 11.70 3.41
N ILE A 50 7.12 12.64 3.78
CA ILE A 50 5.98 12.37 4.68
C ILE A 50 5.11 11.24 4.12
N ARG A 51 4.73 11.32 2.83
CA ARG A 51 3.91 10.28 2.19
C ARG A 51 4.62 8.93 2.13
N GLN A 52 5.94 8.91 1.97
CA GLN A 52 6.71 7.68 2.01
C GLN A 52 6.68 7.06 3.41
N GLU A 53 6.83 7.86 4.45
CA GLU A 53 6.77 7.42 5.85
C GLU A 53 5.39 6.84 6.17
N GLU A 54 4.30 7.54 5.83
CA GLU A 54 2.93 7.06 6.01
C GLU A 54 2.67 5.71 5.32
N LEU A 55 3.15 5.54 4.07
CA LEU A 55 3.05 4.28 3.34
C LEU A 55 3.87 3.15 3.97
N ALA A 56 5.06 3.46 4.48
CA ALA A 56 5.91 2.49 5.16
C ALA A 56 5.29 2.02 6.48
N GLU A 57 4.74 2.95 7.27
CA GLU A 57 4.01 2.62 8.51
C GLU A 57 2.80 1.73 8.22
N GLU A 58 2.02 2.06 7.21
CA GLU A 58 0.83 1.29 6.85
C GLU A 58 1.19 -0.13 6.36
N LEU A 59 2.19 -0.25 5.49
CA LEU A 59 2.66 -1.56 5.01
C LEU A 59 3.25 -2.39 6.15
N ASN A 60 4.01 -1.77 7.05
CA ASN A 60 4.53 -2.43 8.25
C ASN A 60 3.39 -2.91 9.15
N ARG A 61 2.37 -2.08 9.37
CA ARG A 61 1.17 -2.45 10.13
C ARG A 61 0.48 -3.67 9.53
N ARG A 62 0.35 -3.77 8.20
CA ARG A 62 -0.27 -4.92 7.51
C ARG A 62 0.56 -6.19 7.62
N GLU A 63 1.89 -6.10 7.60
CA GLU A 63 2.79 -7.23 7.78
C GLU A 63 2.72 -7.80 9.22
N HIS A 64 2.61 -6.91 10.21
CA HIS A 64 2.56 -7.28 11.63
C HIS A 64 1.14 -7.58 12.14
N GLN A 65 0.11 -7.26 11.35
CA GLN A 65 -1.23 -7.75 11.63
C GLN A 65 -1.29 -9.24 11.30
N PRO A 66 -1.64 -10.11 12.28
CA PRO A 66 -1.85 -11.51 11.97
C PRO A 66 -2.95 -11.55 10.93
N GLN A 67 -2.59 -11.93 9.71
CA GLN A 67 -3.56 -12.19 8.67
C GLN A 67 -4.52 -13.21 9.26
N SER A 68 -5.70 -12.74 9.65
CA SER A 68 -6.85 -13.59 9.90
C SER A 68 -7.19 -14.14 8.53
N THR A 69 -6.42 -15.14 8.16
CA THR A 69 -6.51 -15.93 6.95
C THR A 69 -7.87 -16.61 7.06
N SER A 70 -8.90 -15.90 6.61
CA SER A 70 -10.19 -16.46 6.23
C SER A 70 -9.99 -17.30 4.97
N VAL A 71 -9.12 -18.29 5.05
CA VAL A 71 -8.92 -19.35 4.05
C VAL A 71 -9.53 -20.67 4.52
N LEU A 72 -10.25 -20.67 5.66
CA LEU A 72 -10.90 -21.86 6.21
C LEU A 72 -12.42 -21.94 5.96
N SER A 73 -13.03 -21.01 5.22
CA SER A 73 -14.47 -21.06 4.95
C SER A 73 -14.87 -21.83 3.67
N ASP A 74 -13.96 -22.05 2.71
CA ASP A 74 -14.27 -22.78 1.47
C ASP A 74 -13.91 -24.27 1.47
N VAL A 75 -13.19 -24.77 2.49
CA VAL A 75 -12.77 -26.19 2.53
C VAL A 75 -13.72 -27.08 3.34
N VAL A 76 -14.63 -26.53 4.15
CA VAL A 76 -15.56 -27.34 4.96
C VAL A 76 -16.98 -27.28 4.41
N ARG A 77 -17.24 -28.05 3.35
CA ARG A 77 -18.59 -28.56 3.07
C ARG A 77 -18.70 -29.99 3.59
N PRO A 78 -19.54 -30.27 4.60
CA PRO A 78 -19.69 -31.63 5.10
C PRO A 78 -20.49 -32.45 4.08
N LEU A 79 -19.86 -33.44 3.45
CA LEU A 79 -20.57 -34.53 2.76
C LEU A 79 -21.19 -35.46 3.82
N LEU A 80 -22.25 -34.98 4.47
CA LEU A 80 -23.26 -35.83 5.08
C LEU A 80 -24.37 -36.03 4.03
N ARG A 81 -24.33 -37.16 3.34
CA ARG A 81 -25.47 -37.83 2.68
C ARG A 81 -25.02 -39.26 2.37
N SER A 82 -25.31 -40.20 3.26
CA SER A 82 -26.43 -41.16 3.15
C SER A 82 -26.24 -42.18 2.02
N SER A 83 -25.86 -43.42 2.33
CA SER A 83 -26.79 -44.53 2.55
C SER A 83 -26.05 -45.82 2.91
#